data_AF-A0A527UUU8-F1
#
_entry.id   AF-A0A527UUU8-F1
#
_cell.length_a   1.000
_cell.length_b   1.000
_cell.length_c   1.000
_cell.angle_alpha   90.00
_cell.angle_beta   90.00
_cell.angle_gamma   90.00
#
_symmetry.space_group_name_H-M   'P 1'
#
loop_
_entity.id
_entity.type
_entity.pdbx_description
1 polymer ?
#
loop_
_entity_poly.entity_id
_entity_poly.type
_entity_poly.pdbx_seq_one_letter_code
_entity_poly.pdbx_strand_id
1 'polypeptide(L)'
;GPSLPLALGSTESPIKLELQALSVKAAGQGTQPQLDISAVLPSVATKFSDVEGLTLALHSDAFDVKSRTGPVSGTVTANKIGLDNPTIAPLLAGKITAKVAGDLATDTIVID
;
A
#
# COMPACT_ATOMS: atom_id res chain seq x y z
N GLY A 1 -2.89 -2.60 -18.37
CA GLY A 1 -4.30 -2.21 -18.62
C GLY A 1 -4.46 -0.71 -18.41
N PRO A 2 -5.63 -0.12 -18.74
CA PRO A 2 -5.92 1.27 -18.42
C PRO A 2 -5.84 1.47 -16.89
N SER A 3 -5.24 2.58 -16.45
CA SER A 3 -5.24 2.97 -15.04
C SER A 3 -6.38 3.95 -14.76
N LEU A 4 -6.89 3.89 -13.54
CA LEU A 4 -7.90 4.80 -13.01
C LEU A 4 -7.21 5.90 -12.20
N PRO A 5 -7.25 7.18 -12.66
CA PRO A 5 -6.77 8.29 -11.86
C PRO A 5 -7.67 8.52 -10.64
N LEU A 6 -7.07 8.56 -9.47
CA LEU A 6 -7.68 8.85 -8.18
C LEU A 6 -7.02 10.10 -7.61
N ALA A 7 -7.81 11.10 -7.25
CA ALA A 7 -7.35 12.27 -6.50
C ALA A 7 -7.85 12.14 -5.06
N LEU A 8 -6.92 11.96 -4.13
CA LEU A 8 -7.12 11.92 -2.69
C LEU A 8 -6.44 13.13 -2.03
N GLY A 9 -6.71 13.35 -0.75
CA GLY A 9 -6.09 14.42 0.04
C GLY A 9 -6.85 15.74 0.00
N SER A 10 -6.33 16.71 0.75
CA SER A 10 -6.88 18.06 0.83
C SER A 10 -6.23 18.97 -0.22
N THR A 11 -6.80 20.16 -0.43
CA THR A 11 -6.25 21.16 -1.36
C THR A 11 -4.80 21.56 -1.02
N GLU A 12 -4.44 21.52 0.27
CA GLU A 12 -3.08 21.83 0.73
C GLU A 12 -2.08 20.69 0.51
N SER A 13 -2.55 19.44 0.47
CA SER A 13 -1.76 18.22 0.29
C SER A 13 -2.47 17.26 -0.68
N PRO A 14 -2.51 17.58 -1.98
CA PRO A 14 -3.13 16.71 -2.97
C PRO A 14 -2.30 15.45 -3.17
N ILE A 15 -2.98 14.33 -3.30
CA ILE A 15 -2.41 13.02 -3.59
C ILE A 15 -3.09 12.51 -4.85
N LYS A 16 -2.32 12.36 -5.93
CA LYS A 16 -2.79 11.79 -7.20
C LYS A 16 -2.25 10.38 -7.30
N LEU A 17 -3.10 9.41 -7.58
CA LEU A 17 -2.70 8.02 -7.72
C LEU A 17 -3.33 7.44 -8.98
N GLU A 18 -2.57 6.66 -9.72
CA GLU A 18 -3.07 5.84 -10.81
C GLU A 18 -3.29 4.44 -10.28
N LEU A 19 -4.53 3.96 -10.23
CA LEU A 19 -4.84 2.59 -9.82
C LEU A 19 -5.04 1.73 -11.07
N GLN A 20 -4.13 0.79 -11.32
CA GLN A 20 -4.25 -0.13 -12.45
C GLN A 20 -5.00 -1.40 -12.09
N ALA A 21 -4.75 -1.95 -10.90
CA ALA A 21 -5.42 -3.15 -10.44
C ALA A 21 -5.58 -3.11 -8.92
N LEU A 22 -6.74 -3.57 -8.45
CA LEU A 22 -6.99 -3.87 -7.05
C LEU A 22 -7.69 -5.22 -7.02
N SER A 23 -7.20 -6.12 -6.18
CA SER A 23 -7.81 -7.42 -5.94
C SER A 23 -7.88 -7.66 -4.46
N VAL A 24 -9.03 -8.12 -4.02
CA VAL A 24 -9.30 -8.50 -2.64
C VAL A 24 -9.91 -9.88 -2.71
N LYS A 25 -9.29 -10.83 -2.03
CA LYS A 25 -9.76 -12.20 -1.94
C LYS A 25 -9.84 -12.56 -0.47
N ALA A 26 -11.04 -12.90 -0.03
CA ALA A 26 -11.28 -13.48 1.29
C ALA A 26 -11.64 -14.95 1.10
N ALA A 27 -10.93 -15.85 1.79
CA ALA A 27 -11.15 -17.28 1.75
C ALA A 27 -11.19 -17.86 3.17
N GLY A 28 -12.05 -18.85 3.41
CA GLY A 28 -12.20 -19.50 4.73
C GLY A 28 -13.60 -19.35 5.31
N GLN A 29 -14.02 -20.33 6.10
CA GLN A 29 -15.29 -20.34 6.82
C GLN A 29 -15.04 -20.02 8.31
N GLY A 30 -15.76 -19.06 8.88
CA GLY A 30 -15.64 -18.69 10.30
C GLY A 30 -15.46 -17.20 10.52
N THR A 31 -15.06 -16.80 11.73
CA THR A 31 -14.85 -15.40 12.11
C THR A 31 -13.49 -14.85 11.67
N GLN A 32 -12.55 -15.71 11.25
CA GLN A 32 -11.18 -15.35 10.86
C GLN A 32 -10.84 -15.86 9.44
N PRO A 33 -11.39 -15.26 8.38
CA PRO A 33 -10.99 -15.60 7.01
C PRO A 33 -9.53 -15.22 6.72
N GLN A 34 -8.93 -15.97 5.81
CA GLN A 34 -7.72 -15.58 5.12
C GLN A 34 -8.03 -14.44 4.14
N LEU A 35 -7.23 -13.38 4.16
CA LEU A 35 -7.42 -12.18 3.36
C LEU A 35 -6.16 -11.90 2.55
N ASP A 36 -6.29 -11.97 1.22
CA ASP A 36 -5.29 -11.54 0.25
C ASP A 36 -5.74 -10.22 -0.37
N ILE A 37 -4.92 -9.18 -0.26
CA ILE A 37 -5.14 -7.89 -0.92
C ILE A 37 -3.92 -7.60 -1.78
N SER A 38 -4.14 -7.34 -3.06
CA SER A 38 -3.08 -6.89 -3.95
C SER A 38 -3.51 -5.65 -4.72
N ALA A 39 -2.63 -4.66 -4.80
CA ALA A 39 -2.86 -3.45 -5.56
C ALA A 39 -1.65 -3.13 -6.44
N VAL A 40 -1.91 -2.63 -7.63
CA VAL A 40 -0.89 -2.15 -8.57
C VAL A 40 -1.21 -0.70 -8.90
N LEU A 41 -0.31 0.19 -8.51
CA LEU A 41 -0.39 1.61 -8.77
C LEU A 41 0.80 2.04 -9.63
N PRO A 42 0.62 2.27 -10.94
CA PRO A 42 1.72 2.67 -11.82
C PRO A 42 2.34 4.00 -11.44
N SER A 43 1.58 4.91 -10.83
CA SER A 43 2.06 6.21 -10.40
C SER A 43 1.33 6.69 -9.15
N VAL A 44 2.06 7.29 -8.21
CA VAL A 44 1.54 7.99 -7.03
C VAL A 44 2.31 9.29 -6.89
N ALA A 45 1.66 10.42 -7.13
CA ALA A 45 2.24 11.75 -7.01
C ALA A 45 1.60 12.51 -5.85
N THR A 46 2.42 12.92 -4.91
CA THR A 46 2.08 13.88 -3.84
C THR A 46 2.67 15.25 -4.19
N LYS A 47 2.45 16.23 -3.32
CA LYS A 47 3.01 17.58 -3.48
C LYS A 47 4.54 17.63 -3.60
N PHE A 48 5.26 16.73 -2.92
CA PHE A 48 6.72 16.76 -2.80
C PHE A 48 7.39 15.47 -3.22
N SER A 49 6.63 14.48 -3.70
CA SER A 49 7.17 13.16 -3.99
C SER A 49 6.33 12.45 -5.02
N ASP A 50 6.97 11.83 -6.00
CA ASP A 50 6.37 10.93 -6.95
C ASP A 50 6.89 9.51 -6.74
N VAL A 51 6.05 8.52 -6.96
CA VAL A 51 6.41 7.11 -6.88
C VAL A 51 5.92 6.45 -8.14
N GLU A 52 6.82 5.76 -8.83
CA GLU A 52 6.50 5.00 -10.04
C GLU A 52 6.53 3.50 -9.75
N GLY A 53 5.55 2.78 -10.29
CA GLY A 53 5.45 1.33 -10.21
C GLY A 53 5.32 0.81 -8.77
N LEU A 54 4.38 1.36 -8.01
CA LEU A 54 4.06 0.89 -6.67
C LEU A 54 3.21 -0.39 -6.75
N THR A 55 3.65 -1.45 -6.07
CA THR A 55 2.93 -2.71 -5.94
C THR A 55 2.75 -3.01 -4.46
N LEU A 56 1.52 -3.31 -4.07
CA LEU A 56 1.12 -3.71 -2.73
C LEU A 56 0.65 -5.17 -2.77
N ALA A 57 1.14 -5.98 -1.85
CA ALA A 57 0.58 -7.29 -1.56
C ALA A 57 0.47 -7.43 -0.05
N LEU A 58 -0.72 -7.65 0.45
CA LEU A 58 -1.03 -7.90 1.86
C LEU A 58 -1.70 -9.26 1.95
N HIS A 59 -1.33 -10.02 2.96
CA HIS A 59 -1.76 -11.36 3.24
C HIS A 59 -2.04 -11.49 4.74
N SER A 60 -3.17 -12.04 5.09
CA SER A 60 -3.55 -12.30 6.49
C SER A 60 -4.15 -13.69 6.59
N ASP A 61 -3.63 -14.51 7.49
CA ASP A 61 -4.11 -15.88 7.69
C ASP A 61 -5.28 -15.99 8.66
N ALA A 62 -5.49 -15.00 9.53
CA ALA A 62 -6.49 -15.04 10.60
C ALA A 62 -7.15 -13.66 10.82
N PHE A 63 -7.60 -13.02 9.75
CA PHE A 63 -8.21 -11.69 9.83
C PHE A 63 -9.62 -11.76 10.41
N ASP A 64 -9.84 -11.28 11.63
CA ASP A 64 -11.17 -11.13 12.19
C ASP A 64 -11.90 -9.95 11.52
N VAL A 65 -12.90 -10.24 10.71
CA VAL A 65 -13.66 -9.23 9.96
C VAL A 65 -14.55 -8.38 10.89
N LYS A 66 -15.02 -8.94 12.01
CA LYS A 66 -15.91 -8.22 12.93
C LYS A 66 -15.14 -7.15 13.70
N SER A 67 -13.98 -7.49 14.23
CA SER A 67 -13.12 -6.53 14.95
C SER A 67 -12.13 -5.81 14.03
N ARG A 68 -12.02 -6.24 12.75
CA ARG A 68 -11.02 -5.77 11.78
C ARG A 68 -9.59 -5.95 12.31
N THR A 69 -9.35 -7.07 12.99
CA THR A 69 -8.08 -7.33 13.67
C THR A 69 -7.46 -8.64 13.25
N GLY A 70 -6.14 -8.72 13.23
CA GLY A 70 -5.45 -9.98 13.03
C GLY A 70 -4.05 -9.82 12.46
N PRO A 71 -3.30 -10.93 12.37
CA PRO A 71 -1.95 -10.92 11.86
C PRO A 71 -2.00 -10.59 10.37
N VAL A 72 -1.36 -9.50 9.98
CA VAL A 72 -1.20 -9.06 8.60
C VAL A 72 0.26 -9.04 8.24
N SER A 73 0.59 -9.62 7.10
CA SER A 73 1.92 -9.56 6.52
C SER A 73 1.79 -9.01 5.11
N GLY A 74 2.76 -8.21 4.68
CA GLY A 74 2.68 -7.61 3.36
C GLY A 74 4.02 -7.17 2.84
N THR A 75 4.03 -6.89 1.56
CA THR A 75 5.15 -6.32 0.85
C THR A 75 4.68 -5.13 0.06
N VAL A 76 5.42 -4.05 0.20
CA VAL A 76 5.26 -2.83 -0.57
C VAL A 76 6.51 -2.67 -1.41
N THR A 77 6.35 -2.58 -2.73
CA THR A 77 7.48 -2.37 -3.64
C THR A 77 7.23 -1.13 -4.46
N ALA A 78 8.14 -0.17 -4.40
CA ALA A 78 8.18 0.99 -5.28
C ALA A 78 9.36 0.82 -6.23
N ASN A 79 9.16 0.95 -7.54
CA ASN A 79 10.27 0.84 -8.49
C ASN A 79 11.17 2.07 -8.47
N LYS A 80 10.59 3.25 -8.22
CA LYS A 80 11.30 4.52 -8.15
C LYS A 80 10.53 5.49 -7.27
N ILE A 81 11.24 6.22 -6.42
CA ILE A 81 10.67 7.31 -5.62
C ILE A 81 11.41 8.59 -6.01
N GLY A 82 10.71 9.49 -6.70
CA GLY A 82 11.15 10.87 -6.86
C GLY A 82 10.80 11.66 -5.61
N LEU A 83 11.76 12.43 -5.12
CA LEU A 83 11.59 13.35 -4.00
C LEU A 83 11.95 14.75 -4.49
N ASP A 84 11.14 15.74 -4.15
CA ASP A 84 11.38 17.17 -4.43
C ASP A 84 12.43 17.75 -3.46
N ASN A 85 13.50 16.99 -3.24
CA ASN A 85 14.69 17.40 -2.53
C ASN A 85 15.91 16.83 -3.27
N PRO A 86 16.68 17.67 -3.98
CA PRO A 86 17.77 17.21 -4.84
C PRO A 86 18.90 16.52 -4.07
N THR A 87 18.99 16.72 -2.75
CA THR A 87 20.01 16.09 -1.89
C THR A 87 19.64 14.65 -1.51
N ILE A 88 18.35 14.33 -1.41
CA ILE A 88 17.85 13.00 -1.01
C ILE A 88 17.42 12.18 -2.22
N ALA A 89 16.96 12.83 -3.30
CA ALA A 89 16.57 12.17 -4.55
C ALA A 89 17.55 11.10 -5.05
N PRO A 90 18.90 11.31 -5.09
CA PRO A 90 19.82 10.28 -5.54
C PRO A 90 19.93 9.08 -4.57
N LEU A 91 19.59 9.23 -3.30
CA LEU A 91 19.61 8.13 -2.32
C LEU A 91 18.42 7.17 -2.48
N LEU A 92 17.33 7.65 -3.08
CA LEU A 92 16.08 6.90 -3.26
C LEU A 92 15.77 6.61 -4.73
N ALA A 93 16.72 6.89 -5.63
CA ALA A 93 16.62 6.71 -7.07
C ALA A 93 16.69 5.23 -7.53
N GLY A 94 16.03 4.33 -6.80
CA GLY A 94 16.04 2.90 -7.08
C GLY A 94 14.82 2.17 -6.52
N LYS A 95 14.77 0.87 -6.76
CA LYS A 95 13.69 0.00 -6.29
C LYS A 95 13.77 -0.15 -4.77
N ILE A 96 12.69 0.16 -4.08
CA ILE A 96 12.52 0.01 -2.64
C ILE A 96 11.48 -1.08 -2.40
N THR A 97 11.85 -2.09 -1.61
CA THR A 97 10.91 -3.11 -1.14
C THR A 97 10.88 -3.09 0.38
N ALA A 98 9.73 -2.76 0.93
CA ALA A 98 9.44 -2.85 2.36
C ALA A 98 8.61 -4.12 2.60
N LYS A 99 9.03 -4.94 3.56
CA LYS A 99 8.24 -6.04 4.09
C LYS A 99 7.69 -5.60 5.43
N VAL A 100 6.38 -5.71 5.59
CA VAL A 100 5.68 -5.42 6.85
C VAL A 100 5.11 -6.72 7.38
N ALA A 101 5.26 -6.95 8.67
CA ALA A 101 4.54 -7.99 9.39
C ALA A 101 4.10 -7.36 10.71
N GLY A 102 2.85 -7.61 11.11
CA GLY A 102 2.33 -7.04 12.33
C GLY A 102 0.88 -7.41 12.54
N ASP A 103 0.32 -6.94 13.64
CA ASP A 103 -1.08 -7.14 13.96
C ASP A 103 -1.85 -5.86 13.66
N LEU A 104 -2.90 -6.00 12.84
CA LEU A 104 -3.84 -4.92 12.64
C LEU A 104 -4.80 -4.90 13.82
N ALA A 105 -4.96 -3.76 14.47
CA ALA A 105 -6.01 -3.48 15.43
C ALA A 105 -6.90 -2.34 14.92
N THR A 106 -8.15 -2.28 15.39
CA THR A 106 -9.18 -1.34 14.90
C THR A 106 -8.73 0.12 14.89
N ASP A 107 -7.85 0.49 15.83
CA ASP A 107 -7.35 1.86 16.02
C ASP A 107 -5.81 1.96 15.96
N THR A 108 -5.08 0.87 15.68
CA THR A 108 -3.62 0.87 15.74
C THR A 108 -3.03 -0.14 14.75
N ILE A 109 -2.08 0.32 13.93
CA ILE A 109 -1.19 -0.57 13.16
C ILE A 109 0.08 -0.72 14.00
N VAL A 110 0.33 -1.92 14.54
CA VAL A 110 1.60 -2.24 15.20
C VAL A 110 2.51 -2.87 14.16
N ILE A 111 3.67 -2.26 13.91
CA ILE A 111 4.73 -2.77 13.04
C ILE A 111 5.87 -3.20 13.94
N ASP A 112 6.25 -4.48 13.89
CA ASP A 112 7.43 -5.01 14.62
C ASP A 112 8.72 -4.84 13.79
#